data_AF-A0A532V911-F1
#
_entry.id   AF-A0A532V911-F1
#
_cell.length_a   1.000
_cell.length_b   1.000
_cell.length_c   1.000
_cell.angle_alpha   90.00
_cell.angle_beta   90.00
_cell.angle_gamma   90.00
#
_symmetry.space_group_name_H-M   'P 1'
#
loop_
_entity.id
_entity.type
_entity.pdbx_description
1 polymer ?
#
loop_
_entity_poly.entity_id
_entity_poly.type
_entity_poly.pdbx_seq_one_letter_code
_entity_poly.pdbx_strand_id
1 'polypeptide(L)'
;MSNSKKLLIAALAVIFLAGATPLAAQLAGVWAGTGEGCCSPPGTTIYPWQTWKGEIPNSQDVFSGKWWDADSNRGTFHGKIIISSVTEAYCEGIWNLDDPSGASIIGGDFKMTFYILEGTCEGTWISIWPTALPATMRGWKVEP
;
A
#
# COMPACT_ATOMS: atom_id res chain seq x y z
N MET A 1 39.95 19.72 28.57
CA MET A 1 39.41 18.59 27.76
C MET A 1 39.66 18.86 26.29
N SER A 2 40.47 18.03 25.64
CA SER A 2 40.93 18.21 24.25
C SER A 2 39.78 18.14 23.22
N ASN A 3 39.81 19.04 22.22
CA ASN A 3 38.87 19.15 21.10
C ASN A 3 38.70 17.84 20.30
N SER A 4 39.68 16.95 20.34
CA SER A 4 39.65 15.67 19.62
C SER A 4 38.57 14.69 20.11
N LYS A 5 38.17 14.74 21.39
CA LYS A 5 37.08 13.90 21.91
C LYS A 5 35.70 14.34 21.42
N LYS A 6 35.50 15.64 21.14
CA LYS A 6 34.23 16.17 20.61
C LYS A 6 34.02 15.78 19.14
N LEU A 7 35.10 15.79 18.36
CA LEU A 7 35.08 15.40 16.94
C LEU A 7 34.79 13.91 16.76
N LEU A 8 35.34 13.04 17.62
CA LEU A 8 35.10 11.59 17.54
C LEU A 8 33.64 11.24 17.88
N ILE A 9 33.04 11.93 18.85
CA ILE A 9 31.63 11.73 19.23
C ILE A 9 30.68 12.27 18.15
N ALA A 10 31.00 13.44 17.57
CA ALA A 10 30.23 13.99 16.46
C ALA A 10 30.29 13.10 15.21
N ALA A 11 31.46 12.54 14.90
CA ALA A 11 31.63 11.62 13.77
C ALA A 11 30.88 10.29 13.97
N LEU A 12 30.88 9.72 15.19
CA LEU A 12 30.08 8.52 15.49
C LEU A 12 28.57 8.79 15.41
N ALA A 13 28.11 9.96 15.88
CA ALA A 13 26.70 10.33 15.84
C ALA A 13 26.19 10.48 14.39
N VAL A 14 27.01 11.02 13.48
CA VAL A 14 26.66 11.14 12.06
C VAL A 14 26.59 9.78 11.36
N ILE A 15 27.45 8.82 11.71
CA ILE A 15 27.42 7.46 11.15
C ILE A 15 26.19 6.68 11.67
N PHE A 16 25.82 6.85 12.94
CA PHE A 16 24.59 6.26 13.49
C PHE A 16 23.31 6.89 12.92
N LEU A 17 23.32 8.20 12.62
CA LEU A 17 22.19 8.90 11.99
C LEU A 17 22.03 8.55 10.51
N ALA A 18 23.11 8.24 9.79
CA ALA A 18 23.06 7.84 8.39
C ALA A 18 22.65 6.36 8.18
N GLY A 19 22.81 5.50 9.20
CA GLY A 19 22.49 4.06 9.13
C GLY A 19 21.11 3.67 9.67
N ALA A 20 20.37 4.60 10.26
CA ALA A 20 19.08 4.34 10.88
C ALA A 20 17.97 5.08 10.13
N THR A 21 17.79 4.82 8.83
CA THR A 21 16.53 5.20 8.18
C THR A 21 15.42 4.43 8.90
N PRO A 22 14.49 5.10 9.59
CA PRO A 22 13.44 4.42 10.32
C PRO A 22 12.70 3.49 9.35
N LEU A 23 12.35 2.29 9.79
CA LEU A 23 11.66 1.30 8.97
C LEU A 23 10.41 1.88 8.27
N ALA A 24 9.70 2.76 8.97
CA ALA A 24 8.57 3.53 8.43
C ALA A 24 8.94 4.36 7.18
N ALA A 25 10.14 4.95 7.14
CA ALA A 25 10.60 5.73 5.98
C ALA A 25 11.01 4.84 4.78
N GLN A 26 11.34 3.56 5.00
CA GLN A 26 11.63 2.62 3.93
C GLN A 26 10.35 2.08 3.28
N LEU A 27 9.29 1.88 4.07
CA LEU A 27 7.97 1.50 3.58
C LEU A 27 7.22 2.66 2.92
N ALA A 28 7.39 3.87 3.46
CA ALA A 28 6.72 5.06 2.99
C ALA A 28 7.05 5.39 1.53
N GLY A 29 6.08 5.96 0.85
CA GLY A 29 6.17 6.36 -0.55
C GLY A 29 4.95 5.94 -1.36
N VAL A 30 5.06 6.15 -2.66
CA VAL A 30 4.03 5.80 -3.63
C VAL A 30 4.26 4.39 -4.13
N TRP A 31 3.17 3.65 -4.25
CA TRP A 31 3.14 2.29 -4.77
C TRP A 31 2.15 2.23 -5.94
N ALA A 32 2.45 1.44 -6.96
CA ALA A 32 1.57 1.21 -8.09
C ALA A 32 1.53 -0.26 -8.45
N GLY A 33 0.48 -0.70 -9.14
CA GLY A 33 0.39 -2.10 -9.49
C GLY A 33 -0.82 -2.49 -10.31
N THR A 34 -1.00 -3.80 -10.38
CA THR A 34 -2.05 -4.48 -11.14
C THR A 34 -2.63 -5.62 -10.32
N GLY A 35 -3.89 -5.94 -10.57
CA GLY A 35 -4.58 -7.08 -9.98
C GLY A 35 -5.34 -7.85 -11.04
N GLU A 36 -5.80 -9.03 -10.62
CA GLU A 36 -6.65 -9.91 -11.41
C GLU A 36 -7.96 -10.10 -10.68
N GLY A 37 -8.91 -10.76 -11.34
CA GLY A 37 -10.24 -11.03 -10.80
C GLY A 37 -11.29 -10.00 -11.21
N CYS A 38 -12.54 -10.35 -10.92
CA CYS A 38 -13.69 -9.51 -11.20
C CYS A 38 -14.78 -9.78 -10.15
N CYS A 39 -15.74 -8.88 -10.06
CA CYS A 39 -16.95 -9.08 -9.29
C CYS A 39 -18.13 -8.39 -9.96
N SER A 40 -19.35 -8.78 -9.58
CA SER A 40 -20.58 -8.33 -10.22
C SER A 40 -21.50 -7.63 -9.21
N PRO A 41 -21.24 -6.34 -8.89
CA PRO A 41 -22.26 -5.50 -8.26
C PRO A 41 -23.53 -5.45 -9.12
N PRO A 42 -24.69 -5.05 -8.56
CA PRO A 42 -25.93 -4.96 -9.33
C PRO A 42 -25.78 -4.11 -10.59
N GLY A 43 -26.04 -4.71 -11.75
CA GLY A 43 -26.10 -4.01 -13.04
C GLY A 43 -24.77 -3.83 -13.78
N THR A 44 -23.63 -4.26 -13.23
CA THR A 44 -22.34 -4.19 -13.93
C THR A 44 -21.35 -5.26 -13.46
N THR A 45 -20.37 -5.58 -14.30
CA THR A 45 -19.17 -6.33 -13.88
C THR A 45 -18.02 -5.36 -13.83
N ILE A 46 -17.23 -5.43 -12.77
CA ILE A 46 -16.06 -4.58 -12.57
C ILE A 46 -14.81 -5.44 -12.40
N TYR A 47 -13.64 -4.85 -12.66
CA TYR A 47 -12.34 -5.49 -12.52
C TYR A 47 -11.48 -4.71 -11.52
N PRO A 48 -11.75 -4.84 -10.21
CA PRO A 48 -11.05 -4.07 -9.19
C PRO A 48 -9.56 -4.26 -9.28
N TRP A 49 -8.81 -3.21 -8.98
CA TRP A 49 -7.35 -3.24 -8.94
C TRP A 49 -6.66 -3.60 -10.26
N GLN A 50 -7.35 -3.71 -11.40
CA GLN A 50 -6.72 -3.96 -12.70
C GLN A 50 -5.55 -3.01 -12.95
N THR A 51 -5.72 -1.74 -12.59
CA THR A 51 -4.63 -0.80 -12.30
C THR A 51 -4.88 -0.11 -10.97
N TRP A 52 -3.83 0.16 -10.20
CA TRP A 52 -3.97 0.91 -8.95
C TRP A 52 -2.73 1.74 -8.61
N LYS A 53 -2.95 2.78 -7.80
CA LYS A 53 -1.91 3.60 -7.20
C LYS A 53 -2.27 3.92 -5.76
N GLY A 54 -1.36 3.67 -4.85
CA GLY A 54 -1.51 3.99 -3.43
C GLY A 54 -0.29 4.68 -2.85
N GLU A 55 -0.43 5.11 -1.61
CA GLU A 55 0.59 5.82 -0.85
C GLU A 55 0.58 5.34 0.59
N ILE A 56 1.78 5.21 1.15
CA ILE A 56 2.04 5.10 2.58
C ILE A 56 2.75 6.38 3.01
N PRO A 57 2.07 7.32 3.70
CA PRO A 57 2.69 8.56 4.13
C PRO A 57 3.80 8.30 5.16
N ASN A 58 4.87 9.11 5.13
CA ASN A 58 5.97 9.03 6.12
C ASN A 58 5.53 9.21 7.59
N SER A 59 4.35 9.78 7.82
CA SER A 59 3.83 10.11 9.14
C SER A 59 2.73 9.16 9.64
N GLN A 60 2.32 8.17 8.84
CA GLN A 60 1.17 7.31 9.14
C GLN A 60 1.39 5.87 8.66
N ASP A 61 0.93 4.92 9.48
CA ASP A 61 0.92 3.49 9.16
C ASP A 61 -0.36 3.11 8.37
N VAL A 62 -0.65 3.89 7.33
CA VAL A 62 -1.87 3.77 6.52
C VAL A 62 -1.46 3.63 5.06
N PHE A 63 -2.00 2.61 4.40
CA PHE A 63 -1.91 2.46 2.95
C PHE A 63 -3.24 2.86 2.33
N SER A 64 -3.25 3.87 1.47
CA SER A 64 -4.48 4.33 0.83
C SER A 64 -4.25 4.74 -0.61
N GLY A 65 -5.31 4.71 -1.43
CA GLY A 65 -5.15 4.99 -2.85
C GLY A 65 -6.40 4.81 -3.67
N LYS A 66 -6.18 4.64 -4.96
CA LYS A 66 -7.22 4.49 -5.98
C LYS A 66 -6.92 3.33 -6.91
N TRP A 67 -7.98 2.73 -7.42
CA TRP A 67 -7.93 1.69 -8.44
C TRP A 67 -8.84 2.06 -9.61
N TRP A 68 -8.56 1.49 -10.79
CA TRP A 68 -9.31 1.70 -12.03
C TRP A 68 -9.30 0.43 -12.87
N ASP A 69 -10.31 0.30 -13.72
CA ASP A 69 -10.36 -0.69 -14.79
C ASP A 69 -10.57 -0.06 -16.18
N ALA A 70 -10.49 -0.91 -17.22
CA ALA A 70 -10.65 -0.50 -18.62
C ALA A 70 -12.08 -0.02 -18.96
N ASP A 71 -13.08 -0.41 -18.18
CA ASP A 71 -14.48 -0.05 -18.36
C ASP A 71 -14.83 1.28 -17.65
N SER A 72 -13.81 2.04 -17.23
CA SER A 72 -13.92 3.31 -16.51
C SER A 72 -14.52 3.19 -15.11
N ASN A 73 -14.67 1.98 -14.57
CA ASN A 73 -14.97 1.80 -13.15
C ASN A 73 -13.70 2.13 -12.36
N ARG A 74 -13.93 2.62 -11.15
CA ARG A 74 -12.85 3.04 -10.27
C ARG A 74 -13.33 3.07 -8.84
N GLY A 75 -12.37 3.20 -7.94
CA GLY A 75 -12.71 3.46 -6.56
C GLY A 75 -11.49 3.75 -5.72
N THR A 76 -11.68 3.59 -4.42
CA THR A 76 -10.67 3.92 -3.41
C THR A 76 -10.36 2.70 -2.56
N PHE A 77 -9.23 2.74 -1.87
CA PHE A 77 -8.92 1.75 -0.86
C PHE A 77 -8.20 2.41 0.32
N HIS A 78 -8.35 1.80 1.48
CA HIS A 78 -7.73 2.24 2.71
C HIS A 78 -7.47 1.03 3.61
N GLY A 79 -6.22 0.87 4.01
CA GLY A 79 -5.77 -0.19 4.91
C GLY A 79 -4.77 0.32 5.93
N LYS A 80 -4.66 -0.44 7.02
CA LYS A 80 -3.74 -0.16 8.13
C LYS A 80 -2.61 -1.16 8.10
N ILE A 81 -1.39 -0.71 8.36
CA ILE A 81 -0.26 -1.62 8.61
C ILE A 81 -0.45 -2.23 10.01
N ILE A 82 -0.58 -3.55 10.06
CA ILE A 82 -0.87 -4.30 11.28
C ILE A 82 0.43 -4.76 11.94
N ILE A 83 1.38 -5.22 11.13
CA ILE A 83 2.69 -5.71 11.57
C ILE A 83 3.74 -5.20 10.59
N SER A 84 4.88 -4.74 11.09
CA SER A 84 6.04 -4.40 10.26
C SER A 84 7.34 -4.93 10.90
N SER A 85 8.25 -5.32 10.02
CA SER A 85 9.59 -5.82 10.31
C SER A 85 10.58 -5.20 9.31
N VAL A 86 11.88 -5.43 9.50
CA VAL A 86 12.92 -4.85 8.63
C VAL A 86 12.75 -5.24 7.15
N THR A 87 12.16 -6.39 6.88
CA THR A 87 12.02 -6.94 5.52
C THR A 87 10.60 -6.83 4.98
N GLU A 88 9.59 -6.90 5.84
CA GLU A 88 8.19 -7.02 5.41
C GLU A 88 7.24 -6.19 6.26
N ALA A 89 6.18 -5.67 5.64
CA ALA A 89 5.05 -5.07 6.33
C ALA A 89 3.71 -5.63 5.82
N TYR A 90 2.82 -5.97 6.75
CA TYR A 90 1.51 -6.55 6.45
C TYR A 90 0.39 -5.54 6.67
N CYS A 91 -0.49 -5.42 5.69
CA CYS A 91 -1.59 -4.47 5.64
C CYS A 91 -2.93 -5.19 5.46
N GLU A 92 -3.94 -4.75 6.21
CA GLU A 92 -5.34 -5.14 6.00
C GLU A 92 -6.20 -3.90 5.82
N GLY A 93 -7.20 -3.97 4.96
CA GLY A 93 -8.06 -2.84 4.68
C GLY A 93 -9.32 -3.17 3.91
N ILE A 94 -10.00 -2.12 3.48
CA ILE A 94 -11.19 -2.18 2.65
C ILE A 94 -10.97 -1.43 1.34
N TRP A 95 -11.62 -1.90 0.29
CA TRP A 95 -11.72 -1.20 -0.98
C TRP A 95 -13.18 -0.85 -1.26
N ASN A 96 -13.38 0.24 -1.99
CA ASN A 96 -14.69 0.77 -2.35
C ASN A 96 -14.78 0.95 -3.86
N LEU A 97 -16.00 0.92 -4.37
CA LEU A 97 -16.38 1.33 -5.71
C LEU A 97 -16.96 2.74 -5.65
N ASP A 98 -16.53 3.61 -6.57
CA ASP A 98 -17.15 4.93 -6.74
C ASP A 98 -18.48 4.77 -7.50
N ASP A 99 -19.62 5.08 -6.87
CA ASP A 99 -20.91 5.15 -7.57
C ASP A 99 -21.07 6.52 -8.25
N PRO A 100 -21.44 6.57 -9.54
CA PRO A 100 -21.89 7.80 -10.21
C PRO A 100 -23.00 8.57 -9.46
N SER A 101 -23.79 7.90 -8.62
CA SER A 101 -24.83 8.52 -7.78
C SER A 101 -24.28 9.34 -6.60
N GLY A 102 -22.97 9.22 -6.31
CA GLY A 102 -22.25 10.01 -5.30
C GLY A 102 -21.93 9.28 -4.00
N ALA A 103 -22.46 8.07 -3.78
CA ALA A 103 -22.10 7.24 -2.63
C ALA A 103 -20.93 6.31 -2.96
N SER A 104 -19.92 6.22 -2.10
CA SER A 104 -18.91 5.16 -2.23
C SER A 104 -19.48 3.86 -1.67
N ILE A 105 -19.45 2.79 -2.45
CA ILE A 105 -19.99 1.48 -2.08
C ILE A 105 -18.84 0.61 -1.60
N ILE A 106 -18.95 0.01 -0.41
CA ILE A 106 -17.95 -0.95 0.07
C ILE A 106 -17.88 -2.12 -0.90
N GLY A 107 -16.70 -2.35 -1.49
CA GLY A 107 -16.46 -3.42 -2.44
C GLY A 107 -16.04 -4.73 -1.77
N GLY A 108 -15.29 -4.62 -0.66
CA GLY A 108 -14.88 -5.73 0.19
C GLY A 108 -13.56 -5.49 0.89
N ASP A 109 -12.99 -6.56 1.43
CA ASP A 109 -11.74 -6.52 2.18
C ASP A 109 -10.54 -6.82 1.30
N PHE A 110 -9.37 -6.35 1.74
CA PHE A 110 -8.10 -6.72 1.15
C PHE A 110 -6.98 -6.93 2.16
N LYS A 111 -5.97 -7.67 1.73
CA LYS A 111 -4.74 -7.98 2.45
C LYS A 111 -3.55 -7.78 1.53
N MET A 112 -2.47 -7.18 2.01
CA MET A 112 -1.27 -6.90 1.22
C MET A 112 -0.01 -7.06 2.08
N THR A 113 1.00 -7.72 1.55
CA THR A 113 2.35 -7.78 2.10
C THR A 113 3.27 -6.93 1.25
N PHE A 114 4.01 -6.03 1.88
CA PHE A 114 5.04 -5.20 1.27
C PHE A 114 6.41 -5.77 1.58
N TYR A 115 7.17 -6.11 0.55
CA TYR A 115 8.55 -6.58 0.62
C TYR A 115 9.47 -5.36 0.47
N ILE A 116 9.96 -4.87 1.62
CA ILE A 116 10.55 -3.53 1.75
C ILE A 116 11.86 -3.42 0.98
N LEU A 117 12.68 -4.47 0.98
CA LEU A 117 14.00 -4.48 0.32
C LEU A 117 13.87 -4.61 -1.20
N GLU A 118 12.88 -5.37 -1.64
CA GLU A 118 12.58 -5.65 -3.04
C GLU A 118 11.82 -4.50 -3.69
N GLY A 119 11.18 -3.64 -2.89
CA GLY A 119 10.31 -2.59 -3.40
C GLY A 119 9.10 -3.15 -4.12
N THR A 120 8.61 -4.33 -3.72
CA THR A 120 7.45 -5.00 -4.31
C THR A 120 6.38 -5.27 -3.26
N CYS A 121 5.16 -5.52 -3.70
CA CYS A 121 4.09 -5.97 -2.82
C CYS A 121 3.19 -6.97 -3.53
N GLU A 122 2.56 -7.85 -2.76
CA GLU A 122 1.56 -8.78 -3.24
C GLU A 122 0.44 -8.95 -2.22
N GLY A 123 -0.76 -9.26 -2.70
CA GLY A 123 -1.93 -9.26 -1.87
C GLY A 123 -3.11 -9.96 -2.50
N THR A 124 -4.18 -10.03 -1.73
CA THR A 124 -5.47 -10.57 -2.16
C THR A 124 -6.59 -9.62 -1.77
N TRP A 125 -7.62 -9.56 -2.60
CA TRP A 125 -8.87 -8.90 -2.26
C TRP A 125 -10.03 -9.89 -2.39
N ILE A 126 -11.07 -9.63 -1.61
CA ILE A 126 -12.35 -10.34 -1.69
C ILE A 126 -13.45 -9.32 -1.97
N SER A 127 -14.55 -9.76 -2.58
CA SER A 127 -15.72 -8.92 -2.76
C SER A 127 -16.83 -9.32 -1.80
N ILE A 128 -17.63 -8.34 -1.38
CA ILE A 128 -18.91 -8.59 -0.72
C ILE A 128 -19.95 -9.19 -1.69
N TRP A 129 -19.76 -9.05 -3.01
CA TRP A 129 -20.68 -9.61 -4.00
C TRP A 129 -20.38 -11.10 -4.21
N PRO A 130 -21.42 -11.97 -4.16
CA PRO A 130 -21.27 -13.42 -4.00
C PRO A 130 -20.64 -14.14 -5.20
N THR A 131 -20.41 -13.47 -6.32
CA THR A 131 -19.77 -14.05 -7.51
C THR A 131 -18.25 -14.00 -7.49
N ALA A 132 -17.63 -13.33 -6.51
CA ALA A 132 -16.19 -13.14 -6.49
C ALA A 132 -15.47 -14.30 -5.77
N LEU A 133 -14.57 -14.96 -6.48
CA LEU A 133 -13.48 -15.72 -5.84
C LEU A 133 -12.46 -14.73 -5.26
N PRO A 134 -11.69 -15.13 -4.23
CA PRO A 134 -10.50 -14.38 -3.83
C PRO A 134 -9.61 -14.12 -5.03
N ALA A 135 -9.20 -12.88 -5.17
CA ALA A 135 -8.50 -12.37 -6.31
C ALA A 135 -7.17 -11.76 -5.86
N THR A 136 -6.21 -11.65 -6.77
CA THR A 136 -4.83 -11.29 -6.43
C THR A 136 -4.49 -9.89 -6.88
N MET A 137 -3.51 -9.27 -6.22
CA MET A 137 -2.91 -8.02 -6.63
C MET A 137 -1.42 -8.04 -6.35
N ARG A 138 -0.67 -7.32 -7.18
CA ARG A 138 0.76 -7.12 -7.06
C ARG A 138 1.11 -5.67 -7.37
N GLY A 139 2.21 -5.20 -6.82
CA GLY A 139 2.69 -3.86 -7.08
C GLY A 139 4.17 -3.69 -6.82
N TRP A 140 4.61 -2.47 -7.06
CA TRP A 140 5.97 -2.02 -6.92
C TRP A 140 5.99 -0.60 -6.38
N LYS A 141 7.08 -0.28 -5.68
CA LYS A 141 7.36 1.07 -5.21
C LYS A 141 7.69 1.93 -6.42
N VAL A 142 7.05 3.08 -6.52
CA VAL A 142 7.35 4.09 -7.55
C VAL A 142 8.46 4.95 -7.01
N GLU A 143 9.63 4.89 -7.64
CA GLU A 143 10.72 5.80 -7.31
C GLU A 143 10.32 7.25 -7.66
N PRO A 144 10.60 8.22 -6.77
CA PRO A 144 10.34 9.64 -7.01
C PRO A 144 11.23 10.24 -8.10
#